data_AF-A0A820QMT4-F1
#
_entry.id   AF-A0A820QMT4-F1
#
_cell.length_a   1.000
_cell.length_b   1.000
_cell.length_c   1.000
_cell.angle_alpha   90.00
_cell.angle_beta   90.00
_cell.angle_gamma   90.00
#
_symmetry.space_group_name_H-M   'P 1'
#
loop_
_entity.id
_entity.type
_entity.pdbx_description
1 polymer ?
#
loop_
_entity_poly.entity_id
_entity_poly.type
_entity_poly.pdbx_seq_one_letter_code
_entity_poly.pdbx_strand_id
1 'polypeptide(L)'
;YYLQKNPKNIRQCLIRIYIFCYVWSFGGGLKREDNFEDDNLINQKEQIKAERDPTTQEFDTFVRDLFGANINYSVYLPPDARMIFDYMIDLNTYIYHEWDSLVPKTEQLIKSEQSHFVIPTVDIVRYSFLITAVLIHKVPVLLTGN
;
A
#
# COMPACT_ATOMS: atom_id res chain seq x y z
N TYR A 1 21.54 -5.70 10.78
CA TYR A 1 20.34 -5.26 10.03
C TYR A 1 20.48 -5.64 8.54
N TYR A 2 19.41 -5.87 7.75
CA TYR A 2 19.50 -6.46 6.39
C TYR A 2 20.48 -5.71 5.46
N LEU A 3 20.48 -4.38 5.47
CA LEU A 3 21.39 -3.54 4.69
C LEU A 3 22.87 -3.71 5.06
N GLN A 4 23.18 -3.92 6.35
CA GLN A 4 24.54 -4.19 6.79
C GLN A 4 25.04 -5.56 6.32
N LYS A 5 24.12 -6.52 6.16
CA LYS A 5 24.44 -7.87 5.66
C LYS A 5 24.50 -7.91 4.13
N ASN A 6 23.79 -7.02 3.45
CA ASN A 6 23.68 -6.99 1.98
C ASN A 6 24.00 -5.59 1.41
N PRO A 7 25.23 -5.08 1.58
CA PRO A 7 25.58 -3.72 1.14
C PRO A 7 25.45 -3.52 -0.36
N LYS A 8 25.59 -4.59 -1.16
CA LYS A 8 25.40 -4.57 -2.61
C LYS A 8 23.97 -4.25 -3.02
N ASN A 9 23.00 -4.48 -2.13
CA ASN A 9 21.57 -4.28 -2.39
C ASN A 9 21.07 -2.90 -1.95
N ILE A 10 21.94 -2.05 -1.38
CA ILE A 10 21.53 -0.77 -0.78
C ILE A 10 20.88 0.15 -1.82
N ARG A 11 21.41 0.17 -3.04
CA ARG A 11 20.89 0.99 -4.13
C ARG A 11 19.45 0.57 -4.47
N GLN A 12 19.20 -0.73 -4.64
CA GLN A 12 17.85 -1.24 -4.94
C GLN A 12 16.89 -0.98 -3.78
N CYS A 13 17.34 -1.13 -2.53
CA CYS A 13 16.53 -0.85 -1.36
C CYS A 13 16.11 0.63 -1.31
N LEU A 14 17.06 1.56 -1.49
CA LEU A 14 16.77 2.99 -1.51
C LEU A 14 15.82 3.39 -2.64
N ILE A 15 15.98 2.80 -3.82
CA ILE A 15 15.10 3.07 -4.96
C ILE A 15 13.67 2.60 -4.66
N ARG A 16 13.48 1.41 -4.10
CA ARG A 16 12.14 0.90 -3.74
C ARG A 16 11.48 1.77 -2.65
N ILE A 17 12.24 2.18 -1.63
CA ILE A 17 11.77 3.11 -0.61
C ILE A 17 11.38 4.44 -1.25
N TYR A 18 12.23 4.98 -2.13
CA TYR A 18 11.95 6.23 -2.83
C TYR A 18 10.65 6.16 -3.62
N ILE A 19 10.45 5.10 -4.42
CA ILE A 19 9.23 4.91 -5.20
C ILE A 19 8.01 4.80 -4.27
N PHE A 20 8.12 4.03 -3.19
CA PHE A 20 7.06 3.93 -2.19
C PHE A 20 6.72 5.31 -1.60
N CYS A 21 7.70 6.07 -1.13
CA CYS A 21 7.49 7.42 -0.62
C CYS A 21 6.90 8.36 -1.67
N TYR A 22 7.33 8.28 -2.93
CA TYR A 22 6.81 9.08 -4.04
C TYR A 22 5.31 8.84 -4.23
N VAL A 23 4.91 7.57 -4.33
CA VAL A 23 3.50 7.16 -4.49
C VAL A 23 2.64 7.73 -3.36
N TRP A 24 3.09 7.62 -2.11
CA TRP A 24 2.31 8.07 -0.97
C TRP A 24 2.35 9.59 -0.73
N SER A 25 3.41 10.27 -1.16
CA SER A 25 3.52 11.72 -1.01
C SER A 25 2.66 12.47 -2.02
N PHE A 26 2.59 11.99 -3.27
CA PHE A 26 1.84 12.66 -4.34
C PHE A 26 0.46 12.03 -4.57
N GLY A 27 0.35 10.71 -4.43
CA GLY A 27 -0.89 9.97 -4.65
C GLY A 27 -1.67 9.64 -3.38
N GLY A 28 -1.12 9.91 -2.19
CA GLY A 28 -1.76 9.57 -0.91
C GLY A 28 -3.06 10.31 -0.63
N GLY A 29 -3.25 11.49 -1.23
CA GLY A 29 -4.47 12.30 -1.12
C GLY A 29 -5.44 12.15 -2.29
N LEU A 30 -5.16 11.28 -3.27
CA LEU A 30 -6.08 11.02 -4.36
C LEU A 30 -7.31 10.26 -3.85
N LYS A 31 -8.45 10.48 -4.49
CA LYS A 31 -9.69 9.79 -4.14
C LYS A 31 -9.50 8.29 -4.36
N ARG A 32 -9.65 7.52 -3.28
CA ARG A 32 -9.65 6.06 -3.35
C ARG A 32 -11.06 5.57 -3.15
N GLU A 33 -11.57 4.85 -4.13
CA GLU A 33 -12.88 4.21 -4.07
C GLU A 33 -12.77 2.84 -3.39
N ASP A 34 -11.99 2.77 -2.30
CA ASP A 34 -11.91 1.59 -1.42
C ASP A 34 -13.20 1.46 -0.56
N ASN A 35 -14.12 2.44 -0.67
CA ASN A 35 -15.37 2.57 0.08
C ASN A 35 -16.51 1.60 -0.31
N PHE A 36 -16.28 0.59 -1.15
CA PHE A 36 -17.36 -0.27 -1.65
C PHE A 36 -17.45 -1.67 -1.02
N GLU A 37 -16.60 -2.03 -0.06
CA GLU A 37 -16.59 -3.41 0.43
C GLU A 37 -17.77 -3.80 1.35
N ASP A 38 -18.56 -2.87 1.88
CA ASP A 38 -19.48 -3.22 2.97
C ASP A 38 -20.98 -3.40 2.65
N ASP A 39 -21.50 -3.13 1.45
CA ASP A 39 -22.98 -3.16 1.26
C ASP A 39 -23.56 -4.10 0.18
N ASN A 40 -22.79 -4.86 -0.61
CA ASN A 40 -23.39 -5.72 -1.66
C ASN A 40 -22.75 -7.12 -1.78
N LEU A 41 -22.95 -7.92 -0.73
CA LEU A 41 -22.30 -9.22 -0.52
C LEU A 41 -22.69 -10.40 -1.44
N ILE A 42 -23.47 -10.25 -2.52
CA ILE A 42 -23.94 -11.46 -3.25
C ILE A 42 -23.72 -11.47 -4.78
N ASN A 43 -23.62 -10.35 -5.52
CA ASN A 43 -23.73 -10.43 -6.99
C ASN A 43 -22.76 -9.62 -7.89
N GLN A 44 -21.68 -9.02 -7.39
CA GLN A 44 -20.95 -7.98 -8.17
C GLN A 44 -19.45 -8.19 -8.43
N LYS A 45 -18.92 -9.42 -8.51
CA LYS A 45 -17.50 -9.59 -8.94
C LYS A 45 -17.18 -9.00 -10.32
N GLU A 46 -18.19 -8.78 -11.18
CA GLU A 46 -18.02 -8.16 -12.50
C GLU A 46 -18.28 -6.65 -12.53
N GLN A 47 -19.05 -6.08 -11.58
CA GLN A 47 -19.35 -4.64 -11.53
C GLN A 47 -18.33 -3.83 -10.72
N ILE A 48 -17.58 -4.45 -9.81
CA ILE A 48 -16.55 -3.79 -8.97
C ILE A 48 -15.35 -3.26 -9.79
N LYS A 49 -15.17 -3.70 -11.04
CA LYS A 49 -14.16 -3.11 -11.95
C LYS A 49 -14.53 -1.72 -12.46
N ALA A 50 -15.79 -1.28 -12.31
CA ALA A 50 -16.34 -0.15 -13.07
C ALA A 50 -16.25 1.23 -12.39
N GLU A 51 -15.99 1.32 -11.09
CA GLU A 51 -15.84 2.61 -10.39
C GLU A 51 -14.49 2.63 -9.68
N ARG A 52 -13.45 3.01 -10.42
CA ARG A 52 -12.16 3.42 -9.87
C ARG A 52 -11.94 4.83 -10.36
N ASP A 53 -11.67 5.75 -9.45
CA ASP A 53 -11.44 7.16 -9.79
C ASP A 53 -10.42 7.29 -10.95
N PRO A 54 -10.79 7.95 -12.07
CA PRO A 54 -9.92 8.08 -13.23
C PRO A 54 -8.56 8.69 -12.89
N THR A 55 -8.51 9.65 -11.96
CA THR A 55 -7.27 10.31 -11.53
C THR A 55 -6.32 9.31 -10.86
N THR A 56 -6.87 8.42 -10.03
CA THR A 56 -6.09 7.38 -9.34
C THR A 56 -5.55 6.35 -10.34
N GLN A 57 -6.31 5.99 -11.37
CA GLN A 57 -5.86 5.10 -12.45
C GLN A 57 -4.76 5.74 -13.32
N GLU A 58 -4.95 7.01 -13.69
CA GLU A 58 -3.96 7.77 -14.46
C GLU A 58 -2.65 7.91 -13.68
N PHE A 59 -2.74 8.17 -12.37
CA PHE A 59 -1.57 8.22 -11.50
C PHE A 59 -0.85 6.87 -11.40
N ASP A 60 -1.59 5.76 -11.28
CA ASP A 60 -1.01 4.42 -11.27
C ASP A 60 -0.22 4.14 -12.55
N THR A 61 -0.84 4.40 -13.71
CA THR A 61 -0.21 4.25 -15.03
C THR A 61 1.04 5.12 -15.13
N PHE A 62 0.93 6.39 -14.74
CA PHE A 62 2.04 7.33 -14.77
C PHE A 62 3.24 6.87 -13.91
N VAL A 63 2.99 6.39 -12.69
CA VAL A 63 4.06 5.87 -11.81
C VAL A 63 4.72 4.64 -12.44
N ARG A 64 3.92 3.74 -13.03
CA ARG A 64 4.41 2.54 -13.71
C ARG A 64 5.25 2.89 -14.92
N ASP A 65 4.87 3.87 -15.72
CA ASP A 65 5.66 4.34 -16.85
C ASP A 65 6.95 5.03 -16.40
N LEU A 66 6.86 5.90 -15.39
CA LEU A 66 7.98 6.66 -14.86
C LEU A 66 9.09 5.76 -14.29
N PHE A 67 8.71 4.72 -13.55
CA PHE A 67 9.68 3.85 -12.85
C PHE A 67 9.87 2.48 -13.50
N GLY A 68 8.93 1.98 -14.29
CA GLY A 68 8.97 0.65 -14.91
C GLY A 68 9.89 0.57 -16.13
N ALA A 69 10.06 1.66 -16.88
CA ALA A 69 10.94 1.69 -18.06
C ALA A 69 12.44 1.66 -17.74
N ASN A 70 12.83 1.88 -16.48
CA ASN A 70 14.23 2.05 -16.10
C ASN A 70 14.91 0.74 -15.67
N ILE A 71 15.30 -0.08 -16.65
CA ILE A 71 16.12 -1.30 -16.47
C ILE A 71 17.41 -1.03 -15.66
N ASN A 72 17.91 0.21 -15.69
CA ASN A 72 19.13 0.66 -15.02
C ASN A 72 19.13 0.54 -13.48
N TYR A 73 17.98 0.31 -12.86
CA TYR A 73 17.84 0.20 -11.42
C TYR A 73 17.77 -1.24 -10.91
N SER A 74 17.57 -2.23 -11.78
CA SER A 74 17.32 -3.64 -11.40
C SER A 74 16.22 -3.77 -10.32
N VAL A 75 15.27 -2.84 -10.32
CA VAL A 75 14.10 -2.81 -9.44
C VAL A 75 12.89 -3.01 -10.32
N TYR A 76 12.08 -4.01 -9.96
CA TYR A 76 10.83 -4.30 -10.62
C TYR A 76 9.69 -3.81 -9.73
N LEU A 77 8.74 -3.10 -10.34
CA LEU A 77 7.49 -2.77 -9.69
C LEU A 77 6.63 -4.04 -9.52
N PRO A 78 5.67 -4.03 -8.57
CA PRO A 78 4.69 -5.08 -8.45
C PRO A 78 3.92 -5.31 -9.75
N PRO A 79 3.42 -6.54 -10.00
CA PRO A 79 2.62 -6.85 -11.17
C PRO A 79 1.42 -5.91 -11.34
N ASP A 80 0.94 -5.77 -12.57
CA ASP A 80 -0.22 -4.93 -12.92
C ASP A 80 -1.58 -5.59 -12.60
N ALA A 81 -1.59 -6.51 -11.63
CA ALA A 81 -2.82 -7.18 -11.20
C ALA A 81 -3.65 -6.28 -10.25
N ARG A 82 -2.97 -5.41 -9.50
CA ARG A 82 -3.52 -4.45 -8.53
C ARG A 82 -2.87 -3.08 -8.74
N MET A 83 -3.42 -2.01 -8.15
CA MET A 83 -2.79 -0.70 -8.23
C MET A 83 -1.51 -0.66 -7.38
N ILE A 84 -0.61 0.27 -7.68
CA ILE A 84 0.62 0.49 -6.93
C ILE A 84 0.35 0.82 -5.45
N PHE A 85 -0.82 1.40 -5.16
CA PHE A 85 -1.30 1.69 -3.81
C PHE A 85 -1.62 0.44 -2.98
N ASP A 86 -1.88 -0.69 -3.63
CA ASP A 86 -2.19 -1.96 -2.98
C ASP A 86 -0.95 -2.67 -2.42
N TYR A 87 0.23 -2.08 -2.63
CA TYR A 87 1.50 -2.63 -2.19
C TYR A 87 2.19 -1.76 -1.13
N MET A 88 2.72 -2.42 -0.11
CA MET A 88 3.64 -1.88 0.89
C MET A 88 5.08 -2.31 0.62
N ILE A 89 6.06 -1.67 1.26
CA ILE A 89 7.44 -2.14 1.28
C ILE A 89 7.81 -2.74 2.64
N ASP A 90 8.19 -4.01 2.68
CA ASP A 90 8.66 -4.63 3.93
C ASP A 90 10.04 -4.09 4.25
N LEU A 91 10.19 -3.37 5.37
CA LEU A 91 11.44 -2.74 5.74
C LEU A 91 12.53 -3.73 6.16
N ASN A 92 12.20 -5.02 6.34
CA ASN A 92 13.17 -6.07 6.63
C ASN A 92 13.79 -6.63 5.35
N THR A 93 13.00 -6.80 4.29
CA THR A 93 13.42 -7.42 3.01
C THR A 93 13.57 -6.42 1.86
N TYR A 94 12.98 -5.24 2.01
CA TYR A 94 12.80 -4.20 1.01
C TYR A 94 12.05 -4.66 -0.24
N ILE A 95 11.20 -5.68 -0.13
CA ILE A 95 10.38 -6.19 -1.23
C ILE A 95 8.95 -5.66 -1.09
N TYR A 96 8.24 -5.53 -2.21
CA TYR A 96 6.84 -5.14 -2.21
C TYR A 96 5.95 -6.31 -1.77
N HIS A 97 4.99 -6.04 -0.90
CA HIS A 97 3.99 -6.97 -0.41
C HIS A 97 2.60 -6.35 -0.50
N GLU A 98 1.58 -7.14 -0.80
CA GLU A 98 0.20 -6.65 -0.78
C GLU A 98 -0.23 -6.31 0.65
N TRP A 99 -0.90 -5.17 0.85
CA TRP A 99 -1.43 -4.81 2.18
C TRP A 99 -2.36 -5.89 2.76
N ASP A 100 -3.14 -6.53 1.89
CA ASP A 100 -4.04 -7.64 2.19
C ASP A 100 -3.32 -8.82 2.89
N SER A 101 -2.05 -9.07 2.54
CA SER A 101 -1.27 -10.14 3.17
C SER A 101 -0.93 -9.89 4.64
N LEU A 102 -1.08 -8.66 5.13
CA LEU A 102 -0.88 -8.28 6.52
C LEU A 102 -2.15 -8.38 7.37
N VAL A 103 -3.32 -8.49 6.74
CA VAL A 103 -4.60 -8.60 7.46
C VAL A 103 -4.68 -9.99 8.11
N PRO A 104 -4.87 -10.07 9.44
CA PRO A 104 -5.10 -11.33 10.12
C PRO A 104 -6.31 -12.06 9.53
N LYS A 105 -6.15 -13.36 9.28
CA LYS A 105 -7.27 -14.18 8.80
C LYS A 105 -8.33 -14.32 9.89
N THR A 106 -9.59 -14.49 9.51
CA THR A 106 -10.73 -14.67 10.42
C THR A 106 -10.47 -15.73 11.50
N GLU A 107 -9.82 -16.84 11.15
CA GLU A 107 -9.46 -17.90 12.09
C GLU A 107 -8.50 -17.45 13.21
N GLN A 108 -7.64 -16.47 12.94
CA GLN A 108 -6.71 -15.89 13.91
C GLN A 108 -7.44 -14.89 14.82
N LEU A 109 -8.38 -14.12 14.26
CA LEU A 109 -9.22 -13.19 15.01
C LEU A 109 -10.14 -13.91 16.00
N ILE A 110 -10.71 -15.06 15.60
CA ILE A 110 -11.58 -15.87 16.49
C ILE A 110 -10.79 -16.44 17.67
N LYS A 111 -9.50 -16.77 17.47
CA LYS A 111 -8.63 -17.30 18.53
C LYS A 111 -8.15 -16.24 19.50
N SER A 112 -8.06 -14.97 19.08
CA SER A 112 -7.85 -13.85 19.99
C SER A 112 -9.20 -13.46 20.58
N GLU A 113 -9.46 -13.78 21.84
CA GLU A 113 -10.68 -13.37 22.57
C GLU A 113 -10.75 -11.83 22.80
N GLN A 114 -10.61 -11.04 21.74
CA GLN A 114 -10.49 -9.58 21.78
C GLN A 114 -11.75 -8.93 21.20
N SER A 115 -12.84 -9.00 21.96
CA SER A 115 -14.14 -8.38 21.62
C SER A 115 -14.14 -6.84 21.65
N HIS A 116 -13.03 -6.20 22.02
CA HIS A 116 -12.91 -4.74 22.19
C HIS A 116 -11.93 -4.06 21.21
N PHE A 117 -11.34 -4.80 20.26
CA PHE A 117 -10.32 -4.25 19.36
C PHE A 117 -10.89 -3.96 17.97
N VAL A 118 -10.41 -2.88 17.36
CA VAL A 118 -10.70 -2.50 15.97
C VAL A 118 -10.34 -3.67 15.04
N ILE A 119 -11.27 -4.12 14.20
CA ILE A 119 -11.04 -5.22 13.25
C ILE A 119 -9.99 -4.75 12.24
N PRO A 120 -8.81 -5.39 12.15
CA PRO A 120 -7.72 -4.92 11.30
C PRO A 120 -8.03 -5.17 9.82
N THR A 121 -8.73 -4.24 9.16
CA THR A 121 -8.92 -4.24 7.71
C THR A 121 -7.66 -3.78 6.98
N VAL A 122 -7.63 -3.93 5.65
CA VAL A 122 -6.54 -3.45 4.79
C VAL A 122 -6.25 -1.97 5.05
N ASP A 123 -7.30 -1.15 5.16
CA ASP A 123 -7.19 0.28 5.42
C ASP A 123 -6.60 0.59 6.78
N ILE A 124 -7.06 -0.11 7.82
CA ILE A 124 -6.53 0.09 9.17
C ILE A 124 -5.04 -0.24 9.20
N VAL A 125 -4.62 -1.34 8.60
CA VAL A 125 -3.20 -1.71 8.53
C VAL A 125 -2.38 -0.66 7.76
N ARG A 126 -2.84 -0.30 6.56
CA ARG A 126 -2.20 0.66 5.65
C ARG A 126 -2.07 2.05 6.26
N TYR A 127 -3.16 2.64 6.72
CA TYR A 127 -3.15 4.00 7.29
C TYR A 127 -2.48 4.03 8.66
N SER A 128 -2.60 2.99 9.49
CA SER A 128 -1.84 2.91 10.75
C SER A 128 -0.34 2.93 10.49
N PHE A 129 0.14 2.19 9.49
CA PHE A 129 1.55 2.23 9.09
C PHE A 129 1.99 3.62 8.65
N LEU A 130 1.24 4.25 7.73
CA LEU A 130 1.61 5.55 7.15
C LEU A 130 1.56 6.67 8.19
N ILE A 131 0.51 6.72 9.00
CA ILE A 131 0.38 7.68 10.08
C ILE A 131 1.51 7.50 11.09
N THR A 132 1.82 6.26 11.48
CA THR A 132 2.93 5.98 12.40
C THR A 132 4.25 6.46 11.81
N ALA A 133 4.51 6.21 10.52
CA ALA A 133 5.74 6.64 9.86
C ALA A 133 5.91 8.16 9.90
N VAL A 134 4.84 8.94 9.72
CA VAL A 134 4.92 10.41 9.73
C VAL A 134 4.92 10.98 11.16
N LEU A 135 4.14 10.40 12.08
CA LEU A 135 4.04 10.86 13.48
C LEU A 135 5.35 10.67 14.26
N ILE A 136 6.16 9.66 13.93
CA ILE A 136 7.49 9.46 14.53
C ILE A 136 8.35 10.73 14.39
N HIS A 137 8.17 11.48 13.31
CA HIS A 137 8.96 12.68 13.02
C HIS A 137 8.36 13.98 13.57
N LYS A 138 7.25 13.92 14.33
CA LYS A 138 6.58 15.08 14.96
C LYS A 138 6.26 16.22 14.01
N VAL A 139 5.96 15.91 12.75
CA VAL A 139 5.53 16.90 11.75
C VAL A 139 4.00 17.01 11.74
N PRO A 140 3.43 18.20 11.46
CA PRO A 140 1.99 18.35 11.28
C PRO A 140 1.49 17.51 10.09
N VAL A 141 0.39 16.79 10.28
CA VAL A 141 -0.25 15.96 9.26
C VAL A 141 -1.71 16.39 9.10
N LEU A 142 -2.16 16.58 7.87
CA LEU A 142 -3.56 16.79 7.55
C LEU A 142 -4.20 15.45 7.16
N LEU A 143 -5.24 15.06 7.88
CA LEU A 143 -6.09 13.93 7.50
C LEU A 143 -7.36 14.51 6.86
N THR A 144 -7.64 14.11 5.62
CA THR A 144 -8.83 14.54 4.87
C THR A 144 -9.78 13.36 4.69
N GLY A 145 -11.08 13.61 4.79
CA GLY A 145 -12.14 12.63 4.61
C GLY A 145 -13.50 13.33 4.68
N ASN A 146 -14.57 12.60 4.34
CA ASN A 146 -15.95 13.04 4.55
C ASN A 146 -16.48 12.48 5.87
#